data_AF-A0A356KBK9-F1
#
_entry.id   AF-A0A356KBK9-F1
#
_cell.length_a   1.000
_cell.length_b   1.000
_cell.length_c   1.000
_cell.angle_alpha   90.00
_cell.angle_beta   90.00
_cell.angle_gamma   90.00
#
_symmetry.space_group_name_H-M   'P 1'
#
loop_
_entity.id
_entity.type
_entity.pdbx_description
1 polymer ?
#
loop_
_entity_poly.entity_id
_entity_poly.type
_entity_poly.pdbx_seq_one_letter_code
_entity_poly.pdbx_strand_id
1 'polypeptide(L)'
;MSSDIVEVQGKEFMKAFQLRDEDPDILGMSTRIYCTECYSIIGVDHPIYEDNVFLNFPKHCKNGGDLSAPLTAYVNMIDYTEEIGPLPTEEIPLFTTGRFQQELDRIFDIPVVADTFKPRETPLEGITLSKLIQDLGPVTILGLDKGSDLN
;
A
#
# COMPACT_ATOMS: atom_id res chain seq x y z
N MET A 1 -14.83 -3.96 0.03
CA MET A 1 -14.96 -3.10 -1.16
C MET A 1 -13.84 -3.50 -2.11
N SER A 2 -14.13 -3.68 -3.40
CA SER A 2 -13.11 -4.08 -4.36
C SER A 2 -12.35 -2.86 -4.91
N SER A 3 -11.03 -2.97 -5.06
CA SER A 3 -10.20 -1.93 -5.67
C SER A 3 -10.08 -2.13 -7.18
N ASP A 4 -11.19 -1.88 -7.87
CA ASP A 4 -11.31 -2.13 -9.31
C ASP A 4 -10.83 -0.93 -10.13
N ILE A 5 -10.04 -1.21 -11.17
CA ILE A 5 -9.59 -0.21 -12.14
C ILE A 5 -10.45 -0.36 -13.40
N VAL A 6 -11.36 0.60 -13.57
CA VAL A 6 -12.30 0.63 -14.71
C VAL A 6 -11.74 1.36 -15.93
N GLU A 7 -10.78 2.28 -15.72
CA GLU A 7 -10.18 3.09 -16.77
C GLU A 7 -8.74 3.45 -16.42
N VAL A 8 -7.85 3.48 -17.43
CA VAL A 8 -6.46 3.92 -17.30
C VAL A 8 -6.14 4.90 -18.42
N GLN A 9 -5.64 6.08 -18.07
CA GLN A 9 -5.17 7.10 -19.01
C GLN A 9 -3.67 7.33 -18.80
N GLY A 10 -2.92 7.51 -19.89
CA GLY A 10 -1.46 7.72 -19.84
C GLY A 10 -0.66 6.48 -19.47
N LYS A 11 -1.18 5.28 -19.78
CA LYS A 11 -0.53 3.98 -19.49
C LYS A 11 0.88 3.89 -20.10
N GLU A 12 1.09 4.52 -21.24
CA GLU A 12 2.36 4.62 -21.95
C GLU A 12 3.45 5.35 -21.14
N PHE A 13 3.07 6.17 -20.16
CA PHE A 13 3.98 6.87 -19.26
C PHE A 13 4.13 6.16 -17.92
N MET A 14 3.60 4.94 -17.75
CA MET A 14 3.66 4.21 -16.49
C MET A 14 4.73 3.14 -16.52
N LYS A 15 5.47 2.99 -15.42
CA LYS A 15 6.43 1.89 -15.24
C LYS A 15 6.44 1.39 -13.80
N ALA A 16 6.52 0.07 -13.65
CA ALA A 16 6.52 -0.60 -12.35
C ALA A 16 7.94 -0.87 -11.84
N PHE A 17 8.14 -0.61 -10.55
CA PHE A 17 9.43 -0.78 -9.87
C PHE A 17 9.24 -1.45 -8.51
N GLN A 18 10.23 -2.22 -8.10
CA GLN A 18 10.31 -2.81 -6.76
C GLN A 18 11.69 -2.53 -6.18
N LEU A 19 11.78 -2.32 -4.87
CA LEU A 19 13.07 -2.00 -4.24
C LEU A 19 13.99 -3.23 -4.21
N ARG A 20 13.44 -4.40 -3.88
CA ARG A 20 14.15 -5.68 -3.69
C ARG A 20 13.29 -6.85 -4.14
N ASP A 21 13.88 -7.89 -4.71
CA ASP A 21 13.15 -9.08 -5.17
C ASP A 21 12.58 -9.90 -4.00
N GLU A 22 13.45 -10.23 -3.05
CA GLU A 22 13.10 -10.93 -1.81
C GLU A 22 13.36 -10.01 -0.62
N ASP A 23 12.34 -9.81 0.23
CA ASP A 23 12.48 -9.10 1.50
C ASP A 23 11.97 -9.98 2.64
N PRO A 24 12.85 -10.45 3.56
CA PRO A 24 12.45 -11.31 4.67
C PRO A 24 11.52 -10.61 5.66
N ASP A 25 11.50 -9.27 5.67
CA ASP A 25 10.59 -8.49 6.51
C ASP A 25 9.25 -8.21 5.81
N ILE A 26 9.04 -8.68 4.57
CA ILE A 26 7.87 -8.41 3.69
C ILE A 26 7.72 -6.93 3.29
N LEU A 27 8.21 -5.98 4.10
CA LEU A 27 8.06 -4.54 3.93
C LEU A 27 8.66 -3.97 2.62
N GLY A 28 9.66 -4.64 2.03
CA GLY A 28 10.27 -4.22 0.76
C GLY A 28 9.63 -4.80 -0.50
N MET A 29 8.59 -5.63 -0.36
CA MET A 29 7.94 -6.32 -1.49
C MET A 29 6.88 -5.47 -2.21
N SER A 30 6.71 -4.21 -1.83
CA SER A 30 5.79 -3.31 -2.53
C SER A 30 6.24 -3.06 -3.96
N THR A 31 5.35 -3.30 -4.92
CA THR A 31 5.53 -2.86 -6.30
C THR A 31 4.89 -1.49 -6.49
N ARG A 32 5.64 -0.53 -7.03
CA ARG A 32 5.21 0.86 -7.19
C ARG A 32 5.14 1.23 -8.66
N ILE A 33 4.03 1.84 -9.07
CA ILE A 33 3.88 2.40 -10.41
C ILE A 33 4.28 3.87 -10.38
N TYR A 34 5.22 4.24 -11.25
CA TYR A 34 5.67 5.62 -11.42
C TYR A 34 5.30 6.16 -12.79
N CYS A 35 5.03 7.46 -12.86
CA CYS A 35 5.03 8.21 -14.11
C CYS A 35 6.48 8.43 -14.59
N THR A 36 6.79 8.09 -15.84
CA THR A 36 8.14 8.27 -16.40
C THR A 36 8.48 9.71 -16.77
N GLU A 37 7.47 10.59 -16.87
CA GLU A 37 7.66 12.00 -17.22
C GLU A 37 7.87 12.88 -15.98
N CYS A 38 7.06 12.67 -14.93
CA CYS A 38 7.08 13.53 -13.73
C CYS A 38 7.51 12.81 -12.45
N TYR A 39 7.83 11.52 -12.53
CA TYR A 39 8.30 10.69 -11.42
C TYR A 39 7.35 10.61 -10.21
N SER A 40 6.08 10.98 -10.39
CA SER A 40 5.05 10.82 -9.36
C SER A 40 4.70 9.34 -9.18
N ILE A 41 4.49 8.92 -7.94
CA ILE A 41 3.95 7.59 -7.63
C ILE A 41 2.45 7.60 -7.90
N ILE A 42 2.00 6.70 -8.76
CA ILE A 42 0.60 6.59 -9.20
C ILE A 42 -0.16 5.61 -8.31
N GLY A 43 0.48 4.51 -7.95
CA GLY A 43 -0.13 3.47 -7.11
C GLY A 43 0.93 2.53 -6.56
N VAL A 44 0.59 1.86 -5.47
CA VAL A 44 1.44 0.85 -4.83
C VAL A 44 0.61 -0.39 -4.58
N ASP A 45 1.15 -1.51 -5.06
CA ASP A 45 0.67 -2.84 -4.76
C ASP A 45 1.58 -3.50 -3.73
N HIS A 46 1.04 -4.45 -2.98
CA HIS A 46 1.76 -5.26 -2.03
C HIS A 46 1.08 -6.62 -1.91
N PRO A 47 1.79 -7.75 -1.76
CA PRO A 47 1.18 -9.08 -1.72
C PRO A 47 0.03 -9.22 -0.71
N ILE A 48 0.14 -8.57 0.46
CA ILE A 48 -0.91 -8.57 1.49
C ILE A 48 -2.23 -7.91 1.06
N TYR A 49 -2.25 -7.12 -0.02
CA TYR A 49 -3.41 -6.36 -0.45
C TYR A 49 -4.45 -7.21 -1.19
N GLU A 50 -4.07 -8.41 -1.67
CA GLU A 50 -5.00 -9.38 -2.28
C GLU A 50 -5.91 -8.76 -3.36
N ASP A 51 -5.40 -7.78 -4.13
CA ASP A 51 -6.16 -7.01 -5.14
C ASP A 51 -7.43 -6.30 -4.58
N ASN A 52 -7.46 -6.00 -3.28
CA ASN A 52 -8.54 -5.29 -2.60
C ASN A 52 -8.13 -3.94 -2.01
N VAL A 53 -6.83 -3.68 -1.87
CA VAL A 53 -6.30 -2.41 -1.35
C VAL A 53 -5.52 -1.68 -2.43
N PHE A 54 -5.92 -0.43 -2.67
CA PHE A 54 -5.19 0.51 -3.51
C PHE A 54 -4.59 1.61 -2.63
N LEU A 55 -3.27 1.62 -2.48
CA LEU A 55 -2.59 2.69 -1.75
C LEU A 55 -2.38 3.90 -2.67
N ASN A 56 -2.97 5.03 -2.30
CA ASN A 56 -2.82 6.31 -2.99
C ASN A 56 -2.05 7.34 -2.14
N PHE A 57 -1.45 8.33 -2.81
CA PHE A 57 -0.78 9.43 -2.13
C PHE A 57 -1.67 10.69 -2.20
N PRO A 58 -2.14 11.25 -1.07
CA PRO A 58 -3.14 12.32 -1.06
C PRO A 58 -2.79 13.57 -1.88
N LYS A 59 -1.50 13.87 -2.05
CA LYS A 59 -1.02 15.03 -2.82
C LYS A 59 -0.91 14.77 -4.33
N HIS A 60 -1.02 13.52 -4.76
CA HIS A 60 -0.89 13.10 -6.16
C HIS A 60 -2.21 12.61 -6.77
N CYS A 61 -3.26 12.49 -5.96
CA CYS A 61 -4.55 11.94 -6.38
C CYS A 61 -5.71 12.84 -5.97
N LYS A 62 -6.64 13.10 -6.88
CA LYS A 62 -7.99 13.56 -6.52
C LYS A 62 -8.81 12.34 -6.14
N ASN A 63 -9.10 12.17 -4.86
CA ASN A 63 -9.93 11.07 -4.37
C ASN A 63 -11.35 11.56 -4.08
N GLY A 64 -12.33 10.70 -4.36
CA GLY A 64 -13.74 10.85 -3.93
C GLY A 64 -14.14 9.76 -2.94
N GLY A 65 -13.15 9.19 -2.22
CA GLY A 65 -13.38 8.10 -1.29
C GLY A 65 -14.29 8.53 -0.15
N ASP A 66 -15.09 7.59 0.35
CA ASP A 66 -15.89 7.81 1.54
C ASP A 66 -14.98 7.80 2.78
N LEU A 67 -14.80 8.98 3.39
CA LEU A 67 -14.01 9.18 4.60
C LEU A 67 -14.89 9.28 5.85
N SER A 68 -16.15 8.85 5.79
CA SER A 68 -17.08 8.87 6.92
C SER A 68 -16.80 7.75 7.95
N ALA A 69 -15.99 6.77 7.57
CA ALA A 69 -15.58 5.69 8.47
C ALA A 69 -14.85 6.26 9.71
N PRO A 70 -15.20 5.81 10.93
CA PRO A 70 -14.51 6.25 12.13
C PRO A 70 -13.05 5.77 12.13
N LEU A 71 -12.19 6.57 12.77
CA LEU A 71 -10.82 6.18 13.03
C LEU A 71 -10.80 4.86 13.81
N THR A 72 -10.12 3.86 13.25
CA THR A 72 -10.16 2.47 13.76
C THR A 72 -8.84 2.03 14.38
N ALA A 73 -7.71 2.49 13.84
CA ALA A 73 -6.38 2.13 14.33
C ALA A 73 -5.32 3.14 13.86
N TYR A 74 -4.27 3.31 14.67
CA TYR A 74 -2.99 3.89 14.25
C TYR A 74 -2.02 2.76 13.91
N VAL A 75 -1.40 2.81 12.74
CA VAL A 75 -0.52 1.72 12.25
C VAL A 75 0.83 2.26 11.83
N ASN A 76 1.86 1.42 11.88
CA ASN A 76 3.24 1.75 11.50
C ASN A 76 3.83 2.94 12.29
N MET A 77 3.51 3.05 13.58
CA MET A 77 3.93 4.17 14.43
C MET A 77 5.37 4.09 14.95
N ILE A 78 6.17 3.09 14.54
CA ILE A 78 7.56 2.90 15.00
C ILE A 78 8.46 4.12 14.77
N ASP A 79 8.24 4.86 13.68
CA ASP A 79 9.01 6.06 13.33
C ASP A 79 8.35 7.35 13.83
N TYR A 80 7.23 7.26 14.55
CA TYR A 80 6.52 8.41 15.10
C TYR A 80 7.15 8.84 16.43
N THR A 81 7.90 9.94 16.41
CA THR A 81 8.62 10.47 17.57
C THR A 81 7.93 11.70 18.15
N GLU A 82 8.28 12.07 19.39
CA GLU A 82 7.82 13.31 20.03
C GLU A 82 8.19 14.58 19.23
N GLU A 83 9.24 14.51 18.40
CA GLU A 83 9.63 15.61 17.50
C GLU A 83 8.60 15.84 16.38
N ILE A 84 7.91 14.78 15.94
CA ILE A 84 6.84 14.87 14.95
C ILE A 84 5.56 15.42 15.61
N GLY A 85 5.27 14.96 16.83
CA GLY A 85 4.13 15.42 17.61
C GLY A 85 3.84 14.53 18.83
N PRO A 86 2.86 14.94 19.67
CA PRO A 86 2.42 14.10 20.77
C PRO A 86 1.79 12.81 20.22
N LEU A 87 2.00 11.70 20.95
CA LEU A 87 1.28 10.46 20.64
C LEU A 87 -0.24 10.69 20.74
N PRO A 88 -1.03 10.00 19.90
CA PRO A 88 -2.49 10.03 20.02
C PRO A 88 -2.94 9.66 21.43
N THR A 89 -3.91 10.41 21.94
CA THR A 89 -4.47 10.20 23.30
C THR A 89 -5.83 9.52 23.27
N GLU A 90 -6.46 9.36 22.10
CA GLU A 90 -7.69 8.60 22.00
C GLU A 90 -7.46 7.12 22.37
N GLU A 91 -8.48 6.47 22.93
CA GLU A 91 -8.48 5.02 23.18
C GLU A 91 -8.69 4.21 21.89
N ILE A 92 -7.89 4.51 20.87
CA ILE A 92 -7.84 3.81 19.59
C ILE A 92 -6.61 2.91 19.56
N PRO A 93 -6.73 1.65 19.10
CA PRO A 93 -5.60 0.74 18.99
C PRO A 93 -4.42 1.35 18.21
N LEU A 94 -3.23 1.25 18.79
CA LEU A 94 -1.97 1.69 18.18
C LEU A 94 -1.06 0.48 17.94
N PHE A 95 -0.53 0.41 16.72
CA PHE A 95 0.39 -0.63 16.25
C PHE A 95 1.70 0.03 15.84
N THR A 96 2.79 -0.42 16.46
CA THR A 96 4.11 0.12 16.21
C THR A 96 4.65 -0.40 14.88
N THR A 97 4.47 -1.70 14.62
CA THR A 97 5.06 -2.35 13.45
C THR A 97 4.36 -3.65 13.08
N GLY A 98 4.20 -3.90 11.78
CA GLY A 98 3.75 -5.18 11.25
C GLY A 98 4.82 -6.29 11.27
N ARG A 99 6.01 -6.07 11.86
CA ARG A 99 7.10 -7.06 11.88
C ARG A 99 6.87 -8.23 12.84
N PHE A 100 6.04 -8.03 13.86
CA PHE A 100 5.77 -9.07 14.86
C PHE A 100 4.40 -9.70 14.60
N GLN A 101 4.36 -11.03 14.51
CA GLN A 101 3.12 -11.76 14.25
C GLN A 101 2.02 -11.41 15.27
N GLN A 102 2.37 -11.19 16.54
CA GLN A 102 1.41 -10.75 17.55
C GLN A 102 0.72 -9.41 17.20
N GLU A 103 1.47 -8.44 16.63
CA GLU A 103 0.86 -7.18 16.18
C GLU A 103 -0.01 -7.39 14.94
N LEU A 104 0.40 -8.27 14.03
CA LEU A 104 -0.40 -8.67 12.87
C LEU A 104 -1.71 -9.36 13.29
N ASP A 105 -1.66 -10.30 14.23
CA ASP A 105 -2.85 -10.99 14.73
C ASP A 105 -3.82 -9.97 15.35
N ARG A 106 -3.31 -9.04 16.17
CA ARG A 106 -4.13 -8.00 16.81
C ARG A 106 -4.74 -7.01 15.82
N ILE A 107 -4.05 -6.64 14.73
CA ILE A 107 -4.62 -5.72 13.73
C ILE A 107 -5.68 -6.43 12.89
N PHE A 108 -5.48 -7.70 12.55
CA PHE A 108 -6.45 -8.50 11.81
C PHE A 108 -7.61 -9.02 12.68
N ASP A 109 -7.50 -9.01 14.00
CA ASP A 109 -8.63 -9.20 14.92
C ASP A 109 -9.65 -8.05 14.82
N ILE A 110 -9.29 -6.91 14.24
CA ILE A 110 -10.22 -5.81 13.97
C ILE A 110 -11.09 -6.16 12.75
N PRO A 111 -12.42 -6.34 12.89
CA PRO A 111 -13.24 -6.90 11.82
C PRO A 111 -13.19 -6.12 10.50
N VAL A 112 -13.26 -4.78 10.57
CA VAL A 112 -13.21 -3.94 9.36
C VAL A 112 -11.86 -4.02 8.65
N VAL A 113 -10.77 -4.25 9.38
CA VAL A 113 -9.45 -4.44 8.79
C VAL A 113 -9.41 -5.80 8.10
N ALA A 114 -9.74 -6.90 8.80
CA ALA A 114 -9.80 -8.22 8.19
C ALA A 114 -10.69 -8.28 6.94
N ASP A 115 -11.87 -7.67 7.00
CA ASP A 115 -12.79 -7.60 5.87
C ASP A 115 -12.25 -6.81 4.67
N THR A 116 -11.28 -5.92 4.88
CA THR A 116 -10.63 -5.14 3.80
C THR A 116 -9.61 -5.98 3.04
N PHE A 117 -8.93 -6.91 3.73
CA PHE A 117 -7.85 -7.72 3.15
C PHE A 117 -8.27 -9.15 2.78
N LYS A 118 -9.52 -9.54 3.05
CA LYS A 118 -10.02 -10.88 2.70
C LYS A 118 -10.12 -11.06 1.18
N PRO A 119 -9.98 -12.30 0.66
CA PRO A 119 -10.18 -12.58 -0.75
C PRO A 119 -11.52 -12.07 -1.28
N ARG A 120 -11.52 -11.64 -2.54
CA ARG A 120 -12.71 -11.14 -3.23
C ARG A 120 -13.76 -12.25 -3.38
N GLU A 121 -15.01 -11.90 -3.06
CA GLU A 121 -16.19 -12.76 -3.28
C GLU A 121 -17.05 -12.30 -4.47
N THR A 122 -16.94 -11.03 -4.86
CA THR A 122 -17.73 -10.42 -5.94
C THR A 122 -16.99 -10.47 -7.29
N PRO A 123 -17.69 -10.49 -8.43
CA PRO A 123 -17.03 -10.36 -9.73
C PRO A 123 -16.23 -9.05 -9.89
N LEU A 124 -15.25 -9.05 -10.78
CA LEU A 124 -14.41 -7.89 -11.11
C LEU A 124 -15.11 -6.95 -12.09
N GLU A 125 -15.08 -5.65 -11.81
CA GLU A 125 -15.47 -4.60 -12.76
C GLU A 125 -14.22 -3.96 -13.37
N GLY A 126 -13.68 -4.55 -14.45
CA GLY A 126 -12.46 -4.05 -15.11
C GLY A 126 -11.23 -4.90 -14.82
N ILE A 127 -10.15 -4.29 -14.33
CA ILE A 127 -8.89 -4.98 -14.00
C ILE A 127 -8.43 -4.69 -12.56
N THR A 128 -7.61 -5.58 -12.00
CA THR A 128 -6.94 -5.34 -10.71
C THR A 128 -5.65 -4.53 -10.90
N LEU A 129 -5.10 -4.00 -9.80
CA LEU A 129 -3.80 -3.32 -9.84
C LEU A 129 -2.69 -4.29 -10.26
N SER A 130 -2.71 -5.53 -9.76
CA SER A 130 -1.79 -6.59 -10.19
C SER A 130 -1.85 -6.81 -11.70
N LYS A 131 -3.06 -6.83 -12.27
CA LYS A 131 -3.23 -6.97 -13.72
C LYS A 131 -2.71 -5.76 -14.49
N LEU A 132 -2.94 -4.54 -13.99
CA LEU A 132 -2.34 -3.34 -14.59
C LEU A 132 -0.82 -3.43 -14.60
N ILE A 133 -0.19 -3.80 -13.47
CA ILE A 133 1.26 -3.98 -13.35
C ILE A 133 1.77 -4.99 -14.38
N GLN A 134 1.12 -6.15 -14.52
CA GLN A 134 1.48 -7.16 -15.52
C GLN A 134 1.45 -6.59 -16.94
N ASP A 135 0.45 -5.77 -17.27
CA ASP A 135 0.33 -5.18 -18.60
C ASP A 135 1.31 -4.04 -18.87
N LEU A 136 1.96 -3.48 -17.85
CA LEU A 136 3.06 -2.51 -18.00
C LEU A 136 4.38 -3.20 -18.41
N GLY A 137 4.42 -4.54 -18.38
CA GLY A 137 5.60 -5.34 -18.68
C GLY A 137 6.41 -5.68 -17.42
N PRO A 138 7.68 -6.09 -17.59
CA PRO A 138 8.51 -6.55 -16.47
C PRO A 138 8.72 -5.46 -15.40
N VAL A 139 8.51 -5.84 -14.14
CA VAL A 139 8.84 -4.98 -12.99
C VAL A 139 10.35 -4.78 -12.92
N THR A 140 10.78 -3.53 -12.79
CA THR A 140 12.21 -3.21 -12.62
C THR A 140 12.59 -3.30 -11.15
N ILE A 141 13.45 -4.26 -10.81
CA ILE A 141 13.96 -4.43 -9.45
C ILE A 141 15.23 -3.59 -9.30
N LEU A 142 15.23 -2.68 -8.32
CA LEU A 142 16.35 -1.75 -8.12
C LEU A 142 17.54 -2.40 -7.38
N GLY A 143 17.31 -3.46 -6.60
CA GLY A 143 18.36 -4.19 -5.88
C GLY A 143 19.02 -3.35 -4.79
N LEU A 144 18.26 -2.48 -4.13
CA LEU A 144 18.80 -1.56 -3.12
C LEU A 144 18.89 -2.26 -1.75
N ASP A 145 20.09 -2.32 -1.19
CA ASP A 145 20.29 -2.85 0.16
C ASP A 145 19.50 -2.08 1.22
N LYS A 146 19.16 -2.74 2.32
CA LYS A 146 18.45 -2.10 3.44
C LYS A 146 19.41 -1.19 4.20
N GLY A 147 19.06 0.10 4.28
CA GLY A 147 19.84 1.09 5.01
C GLY A 147 21.13 1.54 4.32
N SER A 148 21.32 1.22 3.04
CA SER A 148 22.42 1.76 2.25
C SER A 148 22.09 3.18 1.78
N ASP A 149 23.11 4.03 1.78
CA ASP A 149 23.03 5.36 1.18
C ASP A 149 23.04 5.25 -0.35
N LEU A 150 22.12 5.99 -0.99
CA LEU A 150 22.12 6.16 -2.43
C LEU A 150 23.13 7.27 -2.77
N ASN A 151 24.36 6.89 -3.09
CA ASN A 151 25.40 7.81 -3.58
C ASN A 151 25.12 8.27 -5.01
#